data_AF-A0A535SN33-F1
#
_entry.id   AF-A0A535SN33-F1
#
_cell.length_a   1.000
_cell.length_b   1.000
_cell.length_c   1.000
_cell.angle_alpha   90.00
_cell.angle_beta   90.00
_cell.angle_gamma   90.00
#
_symmetry.space_group_name_H-M   'P 1'
#
loop_
_entity.id
_entity.type
_entity.pdbx_description
1 polymer ?
#
loop_
_entity_poly.entity_id
_entity_poly.type
_entity_poly.pdbx_seq_one_letter_code
_entity_poly.pdbx_strand_id
1 'polypeptide(L)'
;AQFLHLQHAYDFEPFQILCKTDGRVLLERFLARAGTVERHAGHPDLEWIEQNKERILQGHLTPLALGGQVVEIDTTTPHSFDYADLLQRVHAALL
;
A
#
# COMPACT_ATOMS: atom_id res chain seq x y z
N ALA A 1 -1.03 -14.33 9.79
CA ALA A 1 -1.11 -15.81 9.87
C ALA A 1 -0.52 -16.48 8.63
N GLN A 2 -1.04 -16.22 7.42
CA GLN A 2 -0.56 -16.90 6.19
C GLN A 2 0.89 -16.60 5.82
N PHE A 3 1.35 -15.34 5.89
CA PHE A 3 2.76 -14.99 5.60
C PHE A 3 3.74 -15.56 6.63
N LEU A 4 3.38 -15.62 7.92
CA LEU A 4 4.21 -16.27 8.93
C LEU A 4 4.33 -17.79 8.65
N HIS A 5 3.23 -18.43 8.25
CA HIS A 5 3.28 -19.83 7.83
C HIS A 5 4.17 -20.03 6.60
N LEU A 6 4.10 -19.12 5.63
CA LEU A 6 4.99 -19.13 4.47
C LEU A 6 6.46 -19.01 4.90
N GLN A 7 6.77 -18.15 5.88
CA GLN A 7 8.12 -17.95 6.41
C GLN A 7 8.66 -19.17 7.15
N HIS A 8 7.77 -19.93 7.81
CA HIS A 8 8.14 -21.21 8.40
C HIS A 8 8.42 -22.29 7.35
N ALA A 9 7.73 -22.24 6.21
CA ALA A 9 7.87 -23.23 5.14
C ALA A 9 9.02 -22.92 4.17
N TYR A 10 9.33 -21.63 3.97
CA TYR A 10 10.32 -21.13 3.05
C TYR A 10 11.07 -19.98 3.69
N ASP A 11 12.40 -20.04 3.65
CA ASP A 11 13.23 -19.00 4.22
C ASP A 11 13.10 -17.71 3.40
N PHE A 12 12.68 -16.65 4.07
CA PHE A 12 12.69 -15.29 3.53
C PHE A 12 12.73 -14.25 4.66
N GLU A 13 13.34 -13.11 4.35
CA GLU A 13 13.30 -11.93 5.19
C GLU A 13 12.26 -10.92 4.66
N PRO A 14 11.26 -10.52 5.47
CA PRO A 14 10.27 -9.54 5.05
C PRO A 14 10.88 -8.13 4.93
N PHE A 15 10.61 -7.47 3.80
CA PHE A 15 10.81 -6.03 3.63
C PHE A 15 9.47 -5.41 3.20
N GLN A 16 8.90 -4.56 4.05
CA GLN A 16 7.59 -3.95 3.80
C GLN A 16 7.73 -2.49 3.38
N ILE A 17 7.14 -2.13 2.23
CA ILE A 17 6.98 -0.74 1.80
C ILE A 17 5.53 -0.33 2.06
N LEU A 18 5.31 0.54 3.04
CA LEU A 18 3.98 1.01 3.41
C LEU A 18 3.72 2.37 2.77
N CYS A 19 2.81 2.43 1.81
CA CYS A 19 2.37 3.68 1.22
C CYS A 19 1.28 4.33 2.09
N LYS A 20 1.50 5.57 2.51
CA LYS A 20 0.48 6.44 3.10
C LYS A 20 0.17 7.61 2.19
N THR A 21 -1.00 8.19 2.36
CA THR A 21 -1.50 9.35 1.62
C THR A 21 -2.48 10.10 2.52
N ASP A 22 -2.60 11.41 2.38
CA ASP A 22 -3.80 12.12 2.83
C ASP A 22 -5.07 11.41 2.33
N GLY A 23 -6.01 11.18 3.25
CA GLY A 23 -7.21 10.39 2.96
C GLY A 23 -8.14 11.05 1.94
N ARG A 24 -8.19 12.38 1.86
CA ARG A 24 -9.04 13.09 0.89
C ARG A 24 -8.44 12.97 -0.51
N VAL A 25 -7.12 13.10 -0.62
CA VAL A 25 -6.39 12.85 -1.86
C VAL A 25 -6.55 11.39 -2.30
N LEU A 26 -6.50 10.43 -1.36
CA LEU A 26 -6.73 9.02 -1.68
C LEU A 26 -8.16 8.77 -2.17
N LEU A 27 -9.16 9.37 -1.54
CA LEU A 27 -10.57 9.25 -1.94
C LEU A 27 -10.81 9.83 -3.34
N GLU A 28 -10.26 11.01 -3.63
CA GLU A 28 -10.33 11.64 -4.94
C GLU A 28 -9.74 10.71 -6.02
N ARG A 29 -8.54 10.19 -5.79
CA ARG A 29 -7.87 9.25 -6.71
C ARG A 29 -8.63 7.94 -6.86
N PHE A 30 -9.23 7.43 -5.79
CA PHE A 30 -10.05 6.21 -5.82
C PHE A 30 -11.26 6.40 -6.73
N LEU A 31 -12.05 7.47 -6.52
CA LEU A 31 -13.25 7.78 -7.31
C LEU A 31 -12.90 8.07 -8.77
N ALA A 32 -11.81 8.82 -9.00
CA ALA A 32 -11.32 9.12 -10.33
C ALA A 32 -10.97 7.85 -11.12
N ARG A 33 -10.47 6.80 -10.46
CA ARG A 33 -10.11 5.51 -11.10
C ARG A 33 -11.30 4.56 -11.23
N ALA A 34 -12.22 4.54 -10.26
CA ALA A 34 -13.39 3.67 -10.27
C ALA A 34 -14.27 3.88 -11.51
N GLY A 35 -14.31 5.10 -12.05
CA GLY A 35 -15.07 5.43 -13.27
C GLY A 35 -14.35 5.19 -14.61
N THR A 36 -13.15 4.60 -14.59
CA THR A 36 -12.31 4.47 -15.80
C THR A 36 -12.44 3.10 -16.46
N VAL A 37 -12.13 3.01 -17.76
CA VAL A 37 -12.16 1.74 -18.52
C VAL A 37 -11.01 0.81 -18.14
N GLU A 38 -9.94 1.36 -17.58
CA GLU A 38 -8.78 0.62 -17.08
C GLU A 38 -9.10 -0.15 -15.80
N ARG A 39 -10.14 0.25 -15.05
CA ARG A 39 -10.59 -0.46 -13.86
C ARG A 39 -11.49 -1.63 -14.25
N HIS A 40 -11.10 -2.84 -13.85
CA HIS A 40 -11.86 -4.05 -14.19
C HIS A 40 -13.27 -4.04 -13.59
N ALA A 41 -14.29 -4.32 -14.41
CA ALA A 41 -15.71 -4.22 -14.04
C ALA A 41 -16.13 -5.14 -12.87
N GLY A 42 -15.38 -6.21 -12.61
CA GLY A 42 -15.59 -7.08 -11.45
C GLY A 42 -15.24 -6.44 -10.10
N HIS A 43 -14.68 -5.22 -10.08
CA HIS A 43 -14.51 -4.43 -8.86
C HIS A 43 -15.76 -3.59 -8.59
N PRO A 44 -16.53 -3.87 -7.53
CA PRO A 44 -17.71 -3.09 -7.18
C PRO A 44 -17.30 -1.82 -6.41
N ASP A 45 -16.37 -1.02 -6.94
CA ASP A 45 -15.71 0.07 -6.19
C ASP A 45 -16.70 1.12 -5.67
N LEU A 46 -17.70 1.48 -6.49
CA LEU A 46 -18.71 2.47 -6.12
C LEU A 46 -19.68 1.95 -5.06
N GLU A 47 -20.05 0.66 -5.12
CA GLU A 47 -20.88 0.05 -4.07
C GLU A 47 -20.09 -0.14 -2.78
N TRP A 48 -18.82 -0.52 -2.92
CA TRP A 48 -17.91 -0.76 -1.81
C TRP A 48 -17.61 0.53 -1.03
N ILE A 49 -17.40 1.66 -1.71
CA ILE A 49 -17.04 2.92 -1.06
C ILE A 49 -18.17 3.47 -0.19
N GLU A 50 -19.44 3.22 -0.52
CA GLU A 50 -20.59 3.63 0.30
C GLU A 50 -20.50 3.07 1.72
N GLN A 51 -19.89 1.89 1.89
CA GLN A 51 -19.74 1.22 3.19
C GLN A 51 -18.34 1.38 3.80
N ASN A 52 -17.35 1.80 3.01
CA ASN A 52 -15.93 1.76 3.40
C ASN A 52 -15.19 3.09 3.26
N LYS A 53 -15.92 4.20 3.05
CA LYS A 53 -15.33 5.53 2.87
C LYS A 53 -14.37 5.93 3.99
N GLU A 54 -14.70 5.65 5.25
CA GLU A 54 -13.85 5.98 6.39
C GLU A 54 -12.49 5.29 6.33
N ARG A 55 -12.45 4.04 5.82
CA ARG A 55 -11.22 3.28 5.63
C ARG A 55 -10.31 3.93 4.57
N ILE A 56 -10.88 4.51 3.52
CA ILE A 56 -10.10 5.28 2.54
C ILE A 56 -9.63 6.60 3.15
N LEU A 57 -10.49 7.29 3.89
CA LEU A 57 -10.13 8.54 4.56
C LEU A 57 -9.06 8.38 5.64
N GLN A 58 -8.86 7.18 6.18
CA GLN A 58 -7.75 6.88 7.08
C GLN A 58 -6.38 7.10 6.41
N GLY A 59 -6.26 6.85 5.10
CA GLY A 59 -5.05 7.17 4.33
C GLY A 59 -3.80 6.34 4.64
N HIS A 60 -3.89 5.39 5.58
CA HIS A 60 -2.80 4.50 5.96
C HIS A 60 -3.34 3.13 6.40
N LEU A 61 -2.47 2.13 6.42
CA LEU A 61 -2.75 0.79 6.92
C LEU A 61 -1.77 0.44 8.04
N THR A 62 -2.16 -0.43 8.95
CA THR A 62 -1.22 -1.01 9.92
C THR A 62 -0.28 -1.97 9.18
N PRO A 63 1.06 -1.87 9.36
CA PRO A 63 1.99 -2.82 8.76
C PRO A 63 1.76 -4.23 9.31
N LEU A 64 2.10 -5.25 8.52
CA LEU A 64 1.95 -6.63 8.97
C LEU A 64 3.00 -6.94 10.04
N ALA A 65 2.60 -7.62 11.11
CA ALA A 65 3.49 -8.07 12.17
C ALA A 65 4.30 -9.30 11.74
N LEU A 66 5.20 -9.12 10.76
CA LEU A 66 6.05 -10.18 10.19
C LEU A 66 7.51 -10.09 10.65
N GLY A 67 7.88 -9.05 11.40
CA GLY A 67 9.29 -8.70 11.60
C GLY A 67 9.90 -8.10 10.33
N GLY A 68 11.24 -8.01 10.30
CA GLY A 68 11.98 -7.41 9.18
C GLY A 68 11.85 -5.89 9.10
N GLN A 69 12.30 -5.32 7.99
CA GLN A 69 12.33 -3.87 7.80
C GLN A 69 10.98 -3.35 7.29
N VAL A 70 10.58 -2.17 7.78
CA VAL A 70 9.41 -1.44 7.32
C VAL A 70 9.85 -0.03 6.91
N VAL A 71 9.55 0.35 5.67
CA VAL A 71 9.77 1.69 5.15
C VAL A 71 8.43 2.31 4.79
N GLU A 72 8.10 3.42 5.43
CA GLU A 72 6.91 4.19 5.10
C GLU A 72 7.24 5.27 4.07
N ILE A 73 6.40 5.39 3.03
CA ILE A 73 6.48 6.48 2.06
C ILE A 73 5.16 7.24 2.00
N ASP A 74 5.25 8.57 1.98
CA ASP A 74 4.11 9.45 1.76
C ASP A 74 3.97 9.76 0.26
N THR A 75 2.81 9.41 -0.29
CA THR A 75 2.47 9.61 -1.71
C THR A 75 1.37 10.66 -1.91
N THR A 76 1.08 11.47 -0.88
CA THR A 76 0.12 12.58 -0.94
C THR A 76 0.43 13.51 -2.11
N THR A 77 1.68 13.93 -2.22
CA THR A 77 2.15 14.74 -3.34
C THR A 77 2.87 13.84 -4.35
N PRO A 78 2.55 13.90 -5.65
CA PRO A 78 3.28 13.13 -6.65
C PRO A 78 4.79 13.44 -6.58
N HIS A 79 5.62 12.41 -6.67
CA HIS A 79 7.10 12.52 -6.62
C HIS A 79 7.68 13.15 -5.34
N SER A 80 6.93 13.19 -4.24
CA SER A 80 7.42 13.78 -2.99
C SER A 80 8.32 12.89 -2.14
N PHE A 81 8.44 11.61 -2.48
CA PHE A 81 9.36 10.69 -1.83
C PHE A 81 10.58 10.43 -2.71
N ASP A 82 11.72 10.23 -2.07
CA ASP A 82 12.96 9.90 -2.77
C ASP A 82 12.93 8.44 -3.22
N TYR A 83 12.61 8.24 -4.50
CA TYR A 83 12.58 6.91 -5.10
C TYR A 83 13.97 6.26 -5.17
N ALA A 84 15.04 7.04 -5.35
CA ALA A 84 16.39 6.52 -5.43
C ALA A 84 16.85 5.99 -4.06
N ASP A 85 16.56 6.73 -2.98
CA ASP A 85 16.78 6.28 -1.60
C ASP A 85 15.96 5.01 -1.29
N LEU A 86 14.67 4.98 -1.65
CA LEU A 86 13.83 3.79 -1.44
C LEU A 86 14.40 2.57 -2.15
N LEU A 87 14.79 2.73 -3.42
CA LEU A 87 15.37 1.64 -4.21
C LEU A 87 16.71 1.16 -3.62
N GLN A 88 17.54 2.08 -3.13
CA GLN A 88 18.79 1.73 -2.46
C GLN A 88 18.52 0.92 -1.18
N ARG A 89 17.51 1.29 -0.37
CA ARG A 89 17.11 0.52 0.82
C ARG A 89 16.63 -0.88 0.46
N VAL A 90 15.84 -1.02 -0.61
CA VAL A 90 15.41 -2.33 -1.11
C VAL A 90 16.63 -3.18 -1.50
N HIS A 91 17.56 -2.63 -2.27
CA HIS A 91 18.78 -3.36 -2.65
C HIS A 91 19.63 -3.77 -1.45
N ALA A 92 19.77 -2.90 -0.45
CA ALA A 92 20.51 -3.21 0.77
C ALA A 92 19.88 -4.34 1.58
N ALA A 93 18.57 -4.56 1.48
CA ALA A 93 17.84 -5.62 2.18
C ALA A 93 17.84 -6.98 1.44
N LEU A 94 18.46 -7.07 0.26
CA LEU A 94 18.60 -8.31 -0.52
C LEU A 94 19.97 -8.99 -0.33
N LEU A 95 20.85 -8.43 0.51
CA LEU A 95 22.23 -8.87 0.76
C LEU A 95 22.33 -9.70 2.04
#